data_AF-K2JW72-F1
#
_entry.id   AF-K2JW72-F1
#
_cell.length_a   1.000
_cell.length_b   1.000
_cell.length_c   1.000
_cell.angle_alpha   90.00
_cell.angle_beta   90.00
_cell.angle_gamma   90.00
#
_symmetry.space_group_name_H-M   'P 1'
#
loop_
_entity.id
_entity.type
_entity.pdbx_description
1 polymer ?
#
loop_
_entity_poly.entity_id
_entity_poly.type
_entity_poly.pdbx_seq_one_letter_code
_entity_poly.pdbx_strand_id
1 'polypeptide(L)' 'MQRSAKAVAIGPILQGLNKPINDLSRGALVEDIINTVLISALQAQD' A
#
# COMPACT_ATOMS: atom_id res chain seq x y z
N MET A 1 -16.26 -4.94 6.29
CA MET A 1 -16.45 -4.16 5.06
C MET A 1 -15.81 -4.84 3.86
N GLN A 2 -14.48 -4.88 3.71
CA GLN A 2 -13.83 -5.48 2.52
C GLN A 2 -14.31 -6.90 2.19
N ARG A 3 -14.23 -7.84 3.17
CA ARG A 3 -14.68 -9.24 3.00
C ARG A 3 -16.16 -9.36 2.63
N SER A 4 -16.99 -8.47 3.15
CA SER A 4 -18.44 -8.46 2.92
C SER A 4 -18.82 -7.81 1.60
N ALA A 5 -18.00 -6.86 1.11
CA ALA A 5 -18.26 -6.04 -0.07
C ALA A 5 -17.56 -6.56 -1.34
N LYS A 6 -16.82 -7.67 -1.27
CA LYS A 6 -15.98 -8.20 -2.37
C LYS A 6 -15.02 -7.15 -2.95
N ALA A 7 -14.60 -6.20 -2.13
CA ALA A 7 -13.68 -5.14 -2.54
C ALA A 7 -12.22 -5.61 -2.43
N VAL A 8 -11.37 -5.08 -3.29
CA VAL A 8 -9.91 -5.17 -3.10
C VAL A 8 -9.52 -4.18 -2.00
N ALA A 9 -8.70 -4.60 -1.05
CA ALA A 9 -8.06 -3.68 -0.12
C ALA A 9 -6.57 -3.65 -0.39
N ILE A 10 -6.03 -2.44 -0.41
CA ILE A 10 -4.62 -2.15 -0.56
C ILE A 10 -4.21 -1.34 0.68
N GLY A 11 -3.13 -1.74 1.34
CA GLY A 11 -2.60 -1.04 2.51
C GLY A 11 -2.22 -1.95 3.67
N PRO A 12 -1.75 -1.39 4.80
CA PRO A 12 -1.84 0.02 5.20
C PRO A 12 -0.96 0.98 4.40
N ILE A 13 -1.45 2.21 4.15
CA ILE A 13 -0.68 3.28 3.49
C ILE A 13 -0.37 4.37 4.52
N LEU A 14 0.91 4.67 4.73
CA LEU A 14 1.36 5.69 5.66
C LEU A 14 1.34 7.07 4.99
N GLN A 15 0.97 8.10 5.75
CA GLN A 15 0.89 9.48 5.28
C GLN A 15 1.53 10.43 6.30
N GLY A 16 1.97 11.60 5.85
CA GLY A 16 2.53 12.65 6.71
C GLY A 16 4.00 12.47 7.09
N LEU A 17 4.73 11.55 6.45
CA LEU A 17 6.16 11.36 6.65
C LEU A 17 6.97 12.24 5.68
N ASN A 18 8.18 12.65 6.08
CA ASN A 18 9.10 13.43 5.24
C ASN A 18 9.55 12.71 3.96
N LYS A 19 9.47 11.37 3.94
CA LYS A 19 9.73 10.53 2.78
C LYS A 19 8.70 9.40 2.75
N PRO A 20 8.27 8.93 1.57
CA PRO A 20 7.35 7.81 1.47
C PRO A 20 7.95 6.54 2.02
N ILE A 21 7.31 6.00 3.04
CA ILE A 21 7.65 4.72 3.65
C ILE A 21 6.32 3.99 3.82
N ASN A 22 6.22 2.78 3.32
CA ASN A 22 5.07 1.90 3.54
C ASN A 22 5.59 0.53 3.98
N ASP A 23 4.88 -0.07 4.92
CA ASP A 23 5.18 -1.42 5.39
C ASP A 23 4.34 -2.44 4.63
N LEU A 24 4.88 -3.65 4.47
CA LEU A 24 4.15 -4.77 3.91
C LEU A 24 3.62 -5.66 5.03
N SER A 25 2.39 -6.12 4.86
CA SER A 25 1.86 -7.16 5.74
C SER A 25 2.68 -8.44 5.60
N ARG A 26 2.83 -9.20 6.70
CA ARG A 26 3.46 -10.52 6.64
C ARG A 26 2.68 -11.43 5.69
N GLY A 27 3.39 -12.15 4.82
CA GLY A 27 2.79 -13.02 3.82
C GLY A 27 2.20 -12.28 2.61
N ALA A 28 2.63 -11.03 2.37
CA ALA A 28 2.27 -10.27 1.17
C ALA A 28 2.53 -11.06 -0.11
N LEU A 29 1.59 -10.96 -1.05
CA LEU A 29 1.74 -11.50 -2.40
C LEU A 29 2.61 -10.57 -3.25
N VAL A 30 3.13 -11.09 -4.37
CA VAL A 30 3.91 -10.28 -5.32
C VAL A 30 3.13 -9.05 -5.78
N GLU A 31 1.82 -9.19 -5.99
CA GLU A 31 0.95 -8.08 -6.37
C GLU A 31 0.88 -6.99 -5.28
N ASP A 32 0.85 -7.37 -3.99
CA ASP A 32 0.87 -6.41 -2.88
C ASP A 32 2.18 -5.61 -2.85
N ILE A 33 3.30 -6.26 -3.16
CA ILE A 33 4.62 -5.63 -3.24
C ILE A 33 4.63 -4.60 -4.38
N ILE A 34 4.19 -5.00 -5.58
CA ILE A 34 4.14 -4.12 -6.75
C ILE A 34 3.26 -2.90 -6.46
N ASN A 35 2.06 -3.12 -5.93
CA ASN A 35 1.13 -2.05 -5.59
C ASN A 35 1.71 -1.09 -4.54
N THR A 36 2.37 -1.62 -3.50
CA THR A 36 3.01 -0.81 -2.45
C THR A 36 4.15 0.04 -2.99
N VAL A 37 4.97 -0.51 -3.90
CA VAL A 37 6.05 0.23 -4.57
C VAL A 37 5.48 1.36 -5.45
N LEU A 38 4.45 1.06 -6.25
CA LEU A 38 3.79 2.06 -7.09
C LEU A 38 3.21 3.20 -6.26
N ILE A 39 2.52 2.89 -5.16
CA ILE A 39 1.97 3.90 -4.25
C ILE A 39 3.10 4.73 -3.63
N SER A 40 4.16 4.09 -3.15
CA SER A 40 5.31 4.81 -2.56
C SER A 40 5.99 5.74 -3.58
N ALA A 41 6.08 5.32 -4.84
CA ALA A 41 6.62 6.14 -5.92
C ALA A 41 5.71 7.32 -6.29
N LEU A 42 4.38 7.15 -6.19
CA LEU A 42 3.43 8.25 -6.37
C LEU A 42 3.51 9.25 -5.21
N GLN A 43 3.58 8.77 -3.97
CA GLN A 43 3.77 9.63 -2.79
C GLN A 43 5.10 10.40 -2.81
N ALA A 44 6.08 9.98 -3.61
CA ALA A 44 7.37 10.66 -3.78
C ALA A 44 7.37 11.75 -4.86
N GLN A 45 6.30 11.83 -5.66
CA GLN A 45 6.19 12.78 -6.78
C GLN A 45 5.64 14.15 -6.34
N ASP A 46 5.07 14.23 -5.15
CA ASP A 46 4.61 15.46 -4.49
C ASP A 46 5.65 15.96 -3.46
#